data_AF-A0A973B361-F1
#
_entry.id   AF-A0A973B361-F1
#
_cell.length_a   1.000
_cell.length_b   1.000
_cell.length_c   1.000
_cell.angle_alpha   90.00
_cell.angle_beta   90.00
_cell.angle_gamma   90.00
#
_symmetry.space_group_name_H-M   'P 1'
#
loop_
_entity.id
_entity.type
_entity.pdbx_description
1 polymer ?
#
loop_
_entity_poly.entity_id
_entity_poly.type
_entity_poly.pdbx_seq_one_letter_code
_entity_poly.pdbx_strand_id
1 'polypeptide(L)'
;DSMMILREDKDDPATETRVPLPAGAQVVIDTQRLYHAVWHPGQEPRYCLITSLESGPELNTWISNRNPVPRIESPVIDPVMAQDAYAAAEAKRAERAAAIAAQGKDPRFGDGSMAMGEGSGMEVLSEA
;
A
#
# COMPACT_ATOMS: atom_id res chain seq x y z
N ASP A 1 -5.69 11.21 -11.88
CA ASP A 1 -4.40 10.63 -12.31
C ASP A 1 -4.03 9.50 -11.35
N SER A 2 -3.14 8.58 -11.72
CA SER A 2 -2.75 7.46 -10.84
C SER A 2 -1.99 7.94 -9.60
N MET A 3 -2.13 7.21 -8.49
CA MET A 3 -1.29 7.42 -7.32
C MET A 3 -0.95 6.12 -6.57
N MET A 4 0.17 6.14 -5.87
CA MET A 4 0.53 5.14 -4.86
C MET A 4 -0.02 5.58 -3.51
N ILE A 5 -0.75 4.70 -2.86
CA ILE A 5 -1.25 4.86 -1.50
C ILE A 5 -0.29 4.08 -0.59
N LEU A 6 0.30 4.76 0.38
CA LEU A 6 1.23 4.20 1.36
C LEU A 6 0.64 4.35 2.76
N ARG A 7 0.78 3.34 3.61
CA ARG A 7 0.38 3.40 5.03
C ARG A 7 1.41 2.72 5.91
N GLU A 8 1.60 3.26 7.11
CA GLU A 8 2.39 2.61 8.17
C GLU A 8 1.54 1.55 8.89
N ASP A 9 0.25 1.85 9.09
CA ASP A 9 -0.74 0.89 9.57
C ASP A 9 -1.85 0.75 8.52
N LYS A 10 -2.09 -0.48 8.05
CA LYS A 10 -3.09 -0.77 7.03
C LYS A 10 -4.50 -0.34 7.43
N ASP A 11 -4.82 -0.38 8.73
CA ASP A 11 -6.15 -0.13 9.28
C ASP A 11 -6.32 1.31 9.80
N ASP A 12 -5.25 2.13 9.81
CA ASP A 12 -5.32 3.54 10.20
C ASP A 12 -5.14 4.48 8.98
N PRO A 13 -6.24 5.09 8.49
CA PRO A 13 -6.19 6.08 7.41
C PRO A 13 -5.37 7.33 7.74
N ALA A 14 -5.14 7.65 9.02
CA ALA A 14 -4.34 8.82 9.40
C ALA A 14 -2.86 8.67 9.06
N THR A 15 -2.38 7.44 8.86
CA THR A 15 -1.01 7.15 8.41
C THR A 15 -0.86 7.18 6.88
N GLU A 16 -1.93 7.49 6.15
CA GLU A 16 -1.95 7.43 4.69
C GLU A 16 -1.15 8.57 4.05
N THR A 17 -0.19 8.21 3.21
CA THR A 17 0.50 9.11 2.28
C THR A 17 0.15 8.74 0.84
N ARG A 18 -0.23 9.74 0.04
CA ARG A 18 -0.60 9.56 -1.37
C ARG A 18 0.48 10.17 -2.27
N VAL A 19 1.16 9.33 -3.04
CA VAL A 19 2.21 9.73 -3.97
C VAL A 19 1.65 9.79 -5.40
N PRO A 20 1.59 10.97 -6.04
CA PRO A 20 1.14 11.05 -7.43
C PRO A 20 2.13 10.32 -8.36
N LEU A 21 1.61 9.63 -9.37
CA LEU A 21 2.38 8.84 -10.33
C LEU A 21 2.22 9.34 -11.78
N PRO A 22 2.62 10.59 -12.11
CA PRO A 22 2.61 11.06 -13.48
C PRO A 22 3.62 10.29 -14.34
N ALA A 23 3.49 10.37 -15.67
CA ALA A 23 4.45 9.76 -16.58
C ALA A 23 5.87 10.27 -16.31
N GLY A 24 6.83 9.34 -16.21
CA GLY A 24 8.24 9.66 -15.93
C GLY A 24 8.59 9.83 -14.45
N ALA A 25 7.62 9.73 -13.53
CA ALA A 25 7.91 9.71 -12.10
C ALA A 25 8.77 8.50 -11.71
N GLN A 26 9.73 8.71 -10.82
CA GLN A 26 10.53 7.66 -10.19
C GLN A 26 10.30 7.72 -8.68
N VAL A 27 9.90 6.59 -8.11
CA VAL A 27 9.59 6.48 -6.68
C VAL A 27 10.32 5.25 -6.14
N VAL A 28 11.00 5.43 -5.02
CA VAL A 28 11.56 4.32 -4.24
C VAL A 28 10.66 4.13 -3.02
N ILE A 29 10.17 2.91 -2.83
CA ILE A 29 9.23 2.55 -1.77
C ILE A 29 9.89 1.48 -0.92
N ASP A 30 9.89 1.70 0.39
CA ASP A 30 10.25 0.68 1.37
C ASP A 30 9.07 -0.29 1.53
N THR A 31 9.08 -1.35 0.75
CA THR A 31 8.00 -2.35 0.72
C THR A 31 7.99 -3.24 1.96
N GLN A 32 9.07 -3.31 2.75
CA GLN A 32 9.08 -4.11 3.98
C GLN A 32 8.44 -3.36 5.14
N ARG A 33 8.54 -2.03 5.15
CA ARG A 33 7.95 -1.18 6.20
C ARG A 33 6.53 -0.72 5.90
N LEU A 34 6.19 -0.48 4.63
CA LEU A 34 4.95 0.19 4.24
C LEU A 34 3.96 -0.73 3.54
N TYR A 35 2.72 -0.68 3.99
CA TYR A 35 1.60 -1.14 3.18
C TYR A 35 1.48 -0.23 1.96
N HIS A 36 1.28 -0.82 0.79
CA HIS A 36 1.26 -0.09 -0.47
C HIS A 36 0.19 -0.63 -1.41
N ALA A 37 -0.53 0.28 -2.07
CA ALA A 37 -1.51 -0.03 -3.09
C ALA A 37 -1.49 1.05 -4.19
N VAL A 38 -1.82 0.68 -5.43
CA VAL A 38 -1.96 1.66 -6.51
C VAL A 38 -3.44 1.91 -6.78
N TRP A 39 -3.83 3.17 -6.86
CA TRP A 39 -5.16 3.57 -7.29
C TRP A 39 -5.10 4.34 -8.61
N HIS A 40 -5.90 3.91 -9.59
CA HIS A 40 -6.09 4.59 -10.87
C HIS A 40 -7.58 4.82 -11.12
N PRO A 41 -8.07 6.07 -11.05
CA PRO A 41 -9.48 6.36 -11.32
C PRO A 41 -9.83 6.47 -12.81
N GLY A 42 -8.83 6.45 -13.70
CA GLY A 42 -9.06 6.53 -15.15
C GLY A 42 -9.53 5.21 -15.74
N GLN A 43 -10.14 5.28 -16.92
CA GLN A 43 -10.62 4.09 -17.64
C GLN A 43 -9.54 3.49 -18.56
N GLU A 44 -8.47 4.24 -18.83
CA GLU A 44 -7.40 3.82 -19.72
C GLU A 44 -6.30 3.07 -18.95
N PRO A 45 -5.69 2.03 -19.54
CA PRO A 45 -4.59 1.32 -18.91
C PRO A 45 -3.38 2.25 -18.68
N ARG A 46 -2.68 2.04 -17.56
CA ARG A 46 -1.43 2.74 -17.21
C ARG A 46 -0.30 1.74 -17.06
N TYR A 47 0.86 2.11 -17.59
CA TYR A 47 2.06 1.27 -17.57
C TYR A 47 3.10 1.85 -16.62
N CYS A 48 3.81 0.98 -15.90
CA CYS A 48 4.97 1.33 -15.10
C CYS A 48 6.00 0.19 -15.13
N LEU A 49 7.26 0.53 -14.85
CA LEU A 49 8.30 -0.45 -14.60
C LEU A 49 8.52 -0.52 -13.09
N ILE A 50 8.37 -1.72 -12.53
CA ILE A 50 8.67 -2.00 -11.12
C ILE A 50 9.93 -2.85 -11.08
N THR A 51 10.89 -2.46 -10.25
CA THR A 51 12.14 -3.20 -10.06
C THR A 51 12.42 -3.30 -8.57
N SER A 52 12.54 -4.53 -8.08
CA SER A 52 12.96 -4.80 -6.70
C SER A 52 14.48 -4.77 -6.63
N LEU A 53 15.00 -4.11 -5.61
CA LEU A 53 16.44 -3.99 -5.35
C LEU A 53 16.71 -4.42 -3.91
N GLU A 54 17.85 -5.06 -3.69
CA GLU A 54 18.32 -5.36 -2.35
C GLU A 54 18.75 -4.07 -1.64
N SER A 55 18.37 -3.95 -0.36
CA SER A 55 18.79 -2.84 0.48
C SER A 55 20.29 -2.93 0.77
N GLY A 56 21.02 -1.83 0.58
CA GLY A 56 22.46 -1.80 0.83
C GLY A 56 23.09 -0.41 0.64
N PRO A 57 24.38 -0.25 0.97
CA PRO A 57 25.11 1.01 0.82
C PRO A 57 25.07 1.59 -0.60
N GLU A 58 25.07 0.73 -1.61
CA GLU A 58 25.02 1.08 -3.03
C GLU A 58 23.68 1.73 -3.39
N LEU A 59 22.57 1.15 -2.94
CA LEU A 59 21.23 1.71 -3.14
C LEU A 59 21.11 3.06 -2.42
N ASN A 60 21.57 3.13 -1.16
CA ASN A 60 21.55 4.38 -0.40
C ASN A 60 22.35 5.50 -1.09
N THR A 61 23.52 5.18 -1.64
CA THR A 61 24.35 6.12 -2.42
C THR A 61 23.64 6.55 -3.70
N TRP A 62 23.03 5.61 -4.42
CA TRP A 62 22.27 5.88 -5.64
C TRP A 62 21.09 6.83 -5.41
N ILE A 63 20.36 6.65 -4.29
CA ILE A 63 19.25 7.52 -3.88
C ILE A 63 19.78 8.91 -3.54
N SER A 64 20.82 8.98 -2.70
CA SER A 64 21.39 10.25 -2.20
C SER A 64 21.89 11.15 -3.34
N ASN A 65 22.47 10.56 -4.39
CA ASN A 65 22.97 11.27 -5.56
C ASN A 65 21.87 11.83 -6.48
N ARG A 66 20.60 11.54 -6.23
CA ARG A 66 19.45 11.93 -7.06
C ARG A 66 18.53 12.96 -6.41
N ASN A 67 18.98 13.62 -5.35
CA ASN A 67 18.21 14.66 -4.64
C ASN A 67 16.80 14.18 -4.27
N PRO A 68 16.67 13.14 -3.41
CA PRO A 68 15.38 12.56 -3.10
C PRO A 68 14.48 13.58 -2.41
N VAL A 69 13.18 13.49 -2.66
CA VAL A 69 12.15 14.27 -1.96
C VAL A 69 11.48 13.35 -0.94
N PRO A 70 11.89 13.39 0.35
CA PRO A 70 11.44 12.42 1.35
C PRO A 70 10.03 12.73 1.89
N ARG A 71 9.51 13.93 1.63
CA ARG A 71 8.19 14.37 2.06
C ARG A 71 7.49 15.06 0.92
N ILE A 72 6.27 14.62 0.64
CA ILE A 72 5.41 15.20 -0.37
C ILE A 72 4.08 15.62 0.27
N GLU A 73 3.42 16.57 -0.35
CA GLU A 73 2.02 16.86 -0.03
C GLU A 73 1.14 15.83 -0.71
N SER A 74 0.27 15.17 0.08
CA SER A 74 -0.65 14.18 -0.45
C SER A 74 -1.75 14.86 -1.27
N PRO A 75 -2.01 14.44 -2.52
CA PRO A 75 -3.13 14.96 -3.30
C PRO A 75 -4.44 14.83 -2.54
N VAL A 76 -5.26 15.88 -2.51
CA VAL A 76 -6.58 15.84 -1.86
C VAL A 76 -7.51 14.93 -2.66
N ILE A 77 -8.25 14.08 -1.95
CA ILE A 77 -9.38 13.31 -2.48
C ILE A 77 -10.65 13.81 -1.81
N ASP A 78 -11.80 13.62 -2.46
CA ASP A 78 -13.09 13.94 -1.85
C ASP A 78 -13.24 13.17 -0.52
N PRO A 79 -13.41 13.87 0.62
CA PRO A 79 -13.52 13.23 1.93
C PRO A 79 -14.67 12.23 2.02
N VAL A 80 -15.80 12.49 1.34
CA VAL A 80 -16.95 11.57 1.35
C VAL A 80 -16.60 10.29 0.59
N MET A 81 -16.00 10.43 -0.60
CA MET A 81 -15.53 9.29 -1.38
C MET A 81 -14.50 8.45 -0.61
N ALA A 82 -13.57 9.10 0.08
CA ALA A 82 -12.57 8.42 0.90
C ALA A 82 -13.22 7.61 2.03
N GLN A 83 -14.15 8.24 2.76
CA GLN A 83 -14.86 7.61 3.86
C GLN A 83 -15.68 6.41 3.39
N ASP A 84 -16.41 6.54 2.29
CA ASP A 84 -17.20 5.45 1.70
C ASP A 84 -16.30 4.28 1.26
N ALA A 85 -15.15 4.59 0.64
CA ALA A 85 -14.19 3.57 0.22
C ALA A 85 -13.59 2.82 1.43
N TYR A 86 -13.26 3.52 2.51
CA TYR A 86 -12.75 2.89 3.73
C TYR A 86 -13.79 2.01 4.41
N ALA A 87 -15.05 2.47 4.50
CA ALA A 87 -16.15 1.69 5.06
C ALA A 87 -16.42 0.42 4.24
N ALA A 88 -16.40 0.53 2.91
CA ALA A 88 -16.56 -0.63 2.02
C ALA A 88 -15.42 -1.64 2.19
N ALA A 89 -14.18 -1.16 2.29
CA ALA A 89 -13.01 -2.02 2.51
C ALA A 89 -13.06 -2.72 3.87
N GLU A 90 -13.51 -2.02 4.92
CA GLU A 90 -13.70 -2.59 6.26
C GLU A 90 -14.80 -3.66 6.26
N ALA A 91 -15.95 -3.38 5.65
CA ALA A 91 -17.05 -4.35 5.52
C ALA A 91 -16.59 -5.63 4.81
N LYS A 92 -15.89 -5.50 3.68
CA LYS A 92 -15.35 -6.65 2.92
C LYS A 92 -14.34 -7.46 3.75
N ARG A 93 -13.49 -6.79 4.53
CA ARG A 93 -12.55 -7.45 5.46
C ARG A 93 -13.28 -8.18 6.58
N ALA A 94 -14.33 -7.59 7.16
CA ALA A 94 -15.15 -8.20 8.19
C ALA A 94 -15.90 -9.45 7.67
N GLU A 95 -16.50 -9.37 6.48
CA GLU A 95 -17.15 -10.49 5.81
C GLU A 95 -16.17 -11.65 5.56
N ARG A 96 -14.98 -11.35 5.04
CA ARG A 96 -13.93 -12.35 4.83
C ARG A 96 -13.50 -13.00 6.14
N ALA A 97 -13.28 -12.22 7.19
CA ALA A 97 -12.91 -12.74 8.51
C ALA A 97 -14.00 -13.66 9.09
N ALA A 98 -15.28 -13.27 8.97
CA ALA A 98 -16.41 -14.10 9.40
C ALA A 98 -16.51 -15.41 8.60
N ALA A 99 -16.29 -15.37 7.28
CA ALA A 99 -16.30 -16.55 6.43
C ALA A 99 -15.17 -17.53 6.78
N ILE A 100 -13.97 -17.03 7.09
CA ILE A 100 -12.83 -17.87 7.51
C ILE A 100 -13.09 -18.47 8.90
N ALA A 101 -13.60 -17.68 9.85
CA ALA A 101 -13.95 -18.15 11.18
C ALA A 101 -15.05 -19.25 11.13
N ALA A 102 -16.04 -19.10 10.24
CA ALA A 102 -17.08 -20.12 10.02
C ALA A 102 -16.52 -21.45 9.47
N GLN A 103 -15.34 -21.43 8.83
CA GLN A 103 -14.62 -22.63 8.39
C GLN A 103 -13.75 -23.25 9.50
N GLY A 104 -13.78 -22.71 10.73
CA GLY A 104 -12.97 -23.19 11.85
C GLY A 104 -11.47 -22.89 11.72
N LYS A 105 -11.09 -22.00 10.80
CA LYS A 105 -9.72 -21.53 10.60
C LYS A 105 -9.53 -20.20 11.32
N ASP A 106 -8.33 -19.94 11.84
CA ASP A 106 -8.02 -18.60 12.36
C ASP A 106 -8.02 -17.61 11.18
N PRO A 107 -8.82 -16.53 11.21
CA PRO A 107 -8.76 -15.46 10.21
C PRO A 107 -7.47 -14.62 10.32
N ARG A 108 -6.70 -14.79 11.39
CA ARG A 108 -5.42 -14.13 11.66
C ARG A 108 -4.25 -14.93 11.09
N PHE A 109 -3.10 -14.28 10.97
CA PHE A 109 -1.86 -14.92 10.51
C PHE A 109 -1.33 -15.92 11.55
N GLY A 110 -0.35 -16.76 11.17
CA GLY A 110 0.24 -17.82 12.02
C GLY A 110 0.92 -17.34 13.32
N ASP A 111 1.02 -16.04 13.54
CA ASP A 111 1.50 -15.40 14.78
C ASP A 111 0.37 -14.90 15.70
N GLY A 112 -0.89 -15.11 15.35
CA GLY A 112 -2.06 -14.73 16.15
C GLY A 112 -2.42 -13.24 16.09
N SER A 113 -1.78 -12.47 15.21
CA SER A 113 -2.12 -11.06 14.97
C SER A 113 -2.87 -10.86 13.65
N MET A 114 -3.65 -9.78 13.54
CA MET A 114 -4.16 -9.31 12.23
C MET A 114 -3.07 -8.57 11.43
N ALA A 115 -1.87 -8.43 11.98
CA ALA A 115 -0.69 -7.84 11.38
C ALA A 115 0.18 -8.95 10.75
N MET A 116 0.92 -8.62 9.71
CA MET A 116 1.85 -9.56 9.09
C MET A 116 3.03 -9.78 10.05
N GLY A 117 3.20 -11.01 10.54
CA GLY A 117 4.39 -11.40 11.28
C GLY A 117 5.67 -11.26 10.46
N GLU A 118 6.75 -10.86 11.14
CA GLU A 118 8.12 -10.72 10.63
C GLU A 118 8.67 -12.06 10.10
N GLY A 119 8.22 -12.53 8.93
CA GLY A 119 8.77 -13.77 8.36
C GLY A 119 7.96 -14.44 7.24
N SER A 120 6.69 -14.08 7.03
CA SER A 120 5.96 -14.53 5.84
C SER A 120 6.00 -13.41 4.80
N GLY A 121 6.55 -13.69 3.63
CA GLY A 121 6.63 -12.74 2.52
C GLY A 121 5.31 -11.98 2.33
N MET A 122 5.43 -10.67 2.10
CA MET A 122 4.30 -9.76 1.98
C MET A 122 3.33 -10.26 0.89
N GLU A 123 2.14 -10.71 1.30
CA GLU A 123 1.12 -11.12 0.34
C GLU A 123 0.62 -9.86 -0.39
N VAL A 124 0.79 -9.83 -1.71
CA VAL A 124 0.28 -8.76 -2.57
C VAL A 124 -1.23 -8.94 -2.67
N LEU A 125 -1.98 -8.20 -1.85
CA LEU A 125 -3.44 -8.10 -1.99
C LEU A 125 -3.75 -7.22 -3.21
N SER A 126 -3.62 -7.79 -4.40
CA SER A 126 -4.18 -7.23 -5.63
C SER A 126 -5.70 -7.36 -5.56
N GLU A 127 -6.36 -6.42 -4.89
CA GLU A 127 -7.81 -6.23 -5.03
C GLU A 127 -8.06 -5.46 -6.33
N ALA A 128 -8.33 -6.21 -7.41
CA ALA A 128 -8.96 -5.71 -8.63
C ALA A 128 -10.48 -5.85 -8.54
#